data_AF-A0A976QF47-F1
#
_entry.id   AF-A0A976QF47-F1
#
_cell.length_a   1.000
_cell.length_b   1.000
_cell.length_c   1.000
_cell.angle_alpha   90.00
_cell.angle_beta   90.00
_cell.angle_gamma   90.00
#
_symmetry.space_group_name_H-M   'P 1'
#
loop_
_entity.id
_entity.type
_entity.pdbx_description
1 polymer ?
#
loop_
_entity_poly.entity_id
_entity_poly.type
_entity_poly.pdbx_seq_one_letter_code
_entity_poly.pdbx_strand_id
1 'polypeptide(L)' 'ELVANFRAMHLEYAGTYIHAQAQATPGNPSAVGTGGTPFMTYLRKHRDETKKQTLP' A
#
# COMPACT_ATOMS: atom_id res chain seq x y z
N GLU A 1 -4.10 13.99 -11.00
CA GLU A 1 -4.44 12.60 -11.35
C GLU A 1 -3.26 11.63 -11.38
N LEU A 2 -2.13 11.92 -12.05
CA LEU A 2 -0.96 11.01 -12.16
C LEU A 2 -0.52 10.36 -10.83
N VAL A 3 -0.41 11.14 -9.75
CA VAL A 3 -0.01 10.64 -8.43
C VAL A 3 -1.04 9.68 -7.83
N ALA A 4 -2.34 9.94 -8.05
CA ALA A 4 -3.41 9.07 -7.56
C ALA A 4 -3.37 7.71 -8.27
N ASN A 5 -3.13 7.69 -9.58
CA ASN A 5 -2.99 6.48 -10.38
C ASN A 5 -1.75 5.67 -9.96
N PHE A 6 -0.61 6.34 -9.79
CA PHE A 6 0.60 5.70 -9.25
C PHE A 6 0.35 5.04 -7.89
N ARG A 7 -0.31 5.74 -6.96
CA ARG A 7 -0.61 5.19 -5.63
C ARG A 7 -1.61 4.05 -5.65
N ALA A 8 -2.55 4.04 -6.60
CA ALA A 8 -3.47 2.93 -6.79
C ALA A 8 -2.72 1.67 -7.26
N MET A 9 -1.87 1.81 -8.29
CA MET A 9 -1.06 0.70 -8.82
C MET A 9 -0.07 0.18 -7.76
N HIS A 10 0.56 1.07 -7.00
CA HIS A 10 1.43 0.68 -5.89
C HIS A 10 0.66 -0.12 -4.83
N LEU A 11 -0.53 0.32 -4.41
CA LEU A 11 -1.35 -0.43 -3.45
C LEU A 11 -1.69 -1.84 -3.94
N GLU A 12 -2.02 -1.99 -5.22
CA GLU A 12 -2.30 -3.29 -5.84
C GLU A 12 -1.07 -4.21 -5.85
N TYR A 13 0.08 -3.68 -6.25
CA TYR A 13 1.32 -4.45 -6.31
C TYR A 13 1.79 -4.86 -4.92
N ALA A 14 1.69 -3.97 -3.93
CA ALA A 14 1.98 -4.29 -2.53
C ALA A 14 1.06 -5.40 -1.99
N GLY A 15 -0.23 -5.38 -2.34
CA GLY A 15 -1.17 -6.45 -1.98
C GLY A 15 -0.76 -7.80 -2.56
N THR A 16 -0.41 -7.81 -3.85
CA THR A 16 -0.08 -9.05 -4.58
C THR A 16 1.28 -9.62 -4.19
N TYR A 17 2.31 -8.79 -4.15
CA TYR A 17 3.70 -9.27 -4.05
C TYR A 17 4.27 -9.22 -2.63
N ILE A 18 3.72 -8.41 -1.73
CA ILE A 18 4.24 -8.32 -0.36
C ILE A 18 3.28 -8.96 0.63
N HIS A 19 2.00 -8.58 0.57
CA HIS A 19 1.02 -9.09 1.52
C HIS A 19 0.66 -10.55 1.25
N ALA A 20 0.28 -10.91 0.02
CA ALA A 20 -0.14 -12.28 -0.31
C ALA A 20 1.03 -13.28 -0.26
N GLN A 21 2.21 -12.93 -0.80
CA GLN A 21 3.39 -13.81 -0.75
C GLN A 21 3.86 -14.10 0.68
N ALA A 22 3.81 -13.11 1.58
CA ALA A 22 4.13 -13.31 2.99
C ALA A 22 3.23 -14.32 3.71
N GLN A 23 1.97 -14.50 3.25
CA GLN A 23 1.08 -15.53 3.80
C GLN A 23 1.42 -16.93 3.30
N ALA A 24 2.08 -17.05 2.15
CA ALA A 24 2.43 -18.33 1.55
C ALA A 24 3.72 -18.95 2.12
N THR A 25 4.58 -18.14 2.74
CA THR A 25 5.88 -18.59 3.27
C THR A 25 6.04 -18.17 4.74
N PRO A 26 6.13 -19.12 5.69
CA PRO A 26 6.48 -18.82 7.07
C PRO A 26 7.86 -18.13 7.12
N GLY A 27 7.94 -16.94 7.75
CA GLY A 27 9.21 -16.24 7.98
C GLY A 27 9.41 -14.92 7.25
N ASN A 28 8.44 -14.43 6.45
CA ASN A 28 8.49 -13.08 5.86
C ASN A 28 7.37 -12.18 6.44
N PRO A 29 7.50 -11.68 7.68
CA PRO A 29 6.48 -10.84 8.28
C PRO A 29 6.36 -9.50 7.54
N SER A 30 5.30 -9.32 6.76
CA SER A 30 5.03 -8.10 6.00
C SER A 30 3.89 -7.23 6.55
N ALA A 31 3.40 -7.57 7.75
CA ALA A 31 2.31 -6.85 8.40
C ALA A 31 2.67 -5.38 8.70
N VAL A 32 3.94 -5.11 9.00
CA VAL A 32 4.46 -3.79 9.34
C VAL A 32 5.49 -3.36 8.29
N GLY A 33 5.31 -2.17 7.71
CA GLY A 33 6.26 -1.60 6.76
C GLY A 33 7.53 -1.10 7.46
N THR A 34 8.55 -0.72 6.70
CA THR A 34 9.84 -0.21 7.23
C THR A 34 9.68 1.04 8.11
N GLY A 35 8.61 1.80 7.92
CA GLY A 35 8.23 2.94 8.76
C GLY A 35 7.45 2.59 10.04
N GLY A 36 7.34 1.31 10.42
CA GLY A 36 6.70 0.89 11.68
C GLY A 36 5.18 0.93 11.69
N THR A 37 4.53 1.18 10.55
CA THR A 37 3.05 1.24 10.44
C THR A 37 2.49 0.03 9.69
N PRO A 38 1.21 -0.35 9.92
CA PRO A 38 0.56 -1.39 9.14
C PRO A 38 0.60 -1.06 7.64
N PHE A 39 1.34 -1.86 6.88
CA PHE A 39 1.83 -1.48 5.55
C PHE A 39 0.69 -1.17 4.57
N MET A 40 -0.28 -2.08 4.46
CA MET A 40 -1.43 -1.93 3.56
C MET A 40 -2.36 -0.77 3.96
N THR A 41 -2.54 -0.54 5.27
CA THR A 41 -3.36 0.56 5.79
C THR A 41 -2.75 1.91 5.44
N TYR A 42 -1.42 2.02 5.58
CA TYR A 42 -0.69 3.24 5.24
C TYR A 42 -0.78 3.58 3.74
N LEU A 43 -0.58 2.59 2.86
CA LEU A 43 -0.69 2.79 1.41
C LEU A 43 -2.09 3.23 1.00
N ARG A 44 -3.14 2.64 1.60
CA ARG A 44 -4.54 3.05 1.37
C ARG A 44 -4.79 4.49 1.79
N LYS A 45 -4.36 4.88 3.00
CA LYS A 45 -4.44 6.26 3.49
C LYS A 45 -3.79 7.23 2.51
N HIS A 46 -2.57 6.95 2.07
CA HIS A 46 -1.84 7.81 1.14
C HIS A 46 -2.56 7.99 -0.21
N ARG A 47 -3.13 6.91 -0.76
CA ARG A 47 -3.94 6.97 -1.98
C ARG A 47 -5.16 7.87 -1.77
N ASP A 48 -5.89 7.69 -0.68
CA ASP A 48 -7.13 8.40 -0.41
C ASP A 48 -6.90 9.89 -0.12
N GLU A 49 -5.84 10.22 0.63
CA GLU A 49 -5.43 11.61 0.86
C GLU A 49 -5.02 12.31 -0.43
N THR A 50 -4.30 11.62 -1.31
CA THR A 50 -3.92 12.17 -2.62
C THR A 50 -5.16 12.45 -3.47
N LYS A 51 -6.14 11.54 -3.49
CA LYS A 51 -7.40 11.76 -4.20
C LYS A 51 -8.14 12.99 -3.68
N LYS A 52 -8.22 13.14 -2.34
CA LYS A 52 -8.88 14.29 -1.70
C LYS A 52 -8.18 15.61 -2.01
N GLN A 53 -6.85 15.65 -2.05
CA GLN A 53 -6.08 16.85 -2.39
C GLN A 53 -6.20 17.26 -3.87
N THR A 54 -6.55 16.31 -4.74
CA THR A 54 -6.78 16.57 -6.17
C THR A 54 -8.24 16.89 -6.52
N LEU A 55 -9.16 16.87 -5.53
CA LEU A 55 -10.52 17.37 -5.74
C LEU A 55 -10.47 18.91 -5.77
N PRO A 56 -11.01 19.58 -6.80
CA PRO A 56 -11.09 21.03 -6.86
C PRO A 56 -12.05 21.62 -5.81
#